data_AF-A0A7W3NNC6-F1
#
_entry.id   AF-A0A7W3NNC6-F1
#
_cell.length_a   1.000
_cell.length_b   1.000
_cell.length_c   1.000
_cell.angle_alpha   90.00
_cell.angle_beta   90.00
_cell.angle_gamma   90.00
#
_symmetry.space_group_name_H-M   'P 1'
#
loop_
_entity.id
_entity.type
_entity.pdbx_description
1 polymer ?
#
loop_
_entity_poly.entity_id
_entity_poly.type
_entity_poly.pdbx_seq_one_letter_code
_entity_poly.pdbx_strand_id
1 'polypeptide(L)'
;MIRDCFKDFPGELHEREWKGFDGSRSEAIELARGSADYLLFIDADDEMRIRPGFRMPELTLDAYNIALHDGPVVHWRMALVATRLPWRYEGVLHEYITCDAPHSTGTLEGAHILTVGGGARLRDEGKREKYLRDAEILAKALVEEPDNARYAFYLAQSWRDAEEPEKALAAYDRRAEMAGWVEETYCARLYAARLAVQLKRPAGELIDRYLRAYESRPSRIEAIGDLARLCRLEGRWPLAHLFAARAAGIPRPEDILFVEMSWHEWRALDELAVASYWIGDYEKSREYCTRLLDGGKVPEGERARIAANLEFAQGKLATAAPVAPTPA
;
A
#
# COMPACT_ATOMS: atom_id res chain seq x y z
N MET A 1 15.37 32.08 -1.20
CA MET A 1 14.29 31.12 -0.86
C MET A 1 14.67 30.24 0.33
N ILE A 2 15.54 29.21 0.20
CA ILE A 2 15.84 28.28 1.33
C ILE A 2 16.37 29.03 2.56
N ARG A 3 17.39 29.88 2.39
CA ARG A 3 17.95 30.70 3.48
C ARG A 3 16.89 31.57 4.14
N ASP A 4 15.97 32.15 3.36
CA ASP A 4 14.91 33.02 3.87
C ASP A 4 13.84 32.23 4.64
N CYS A 5 13.48 31.04 4.16
CA CYS A 5 12.50 30.15 4.79
C CYS A 5 12.99 29.63 6.15
N PHE A 6 14.30 29.36 6.29
CA PHE A 6 14.88 28.77 7.50
C PHE A 6 15.70 29.74 8.35
N LYS A 7 15.68 31.05 8.04
CA LYS A 7 16.51 32.07 8.71
C LYS A 7 16.34 32.14 10.24
N ASP A 8 15.16 31.78 10.73
CA ASP A 8 14.79 31.85 12.14
C ASP A 8 15.05 30.52 12.89
N PHE A 9 15.59 29.51 12.19
CA PHE A 9 15.94 28.21 12.76
C PHE A 9 17.47 28.05 12.83
N PRO A 10 17.99 27.40 13.89
CA PRO A 10 19.40 27.01 13.91
C PRO A 10 19.65 25.95 12.84
N GLY A 11 20.74 26.09 12.10
CA GLY A 11 21.13 25.10 11.11
C GLY A 11 22.18 25.61 10.14
N GLU A 12 22.62 24.71 9.28
CA GLU A 12 23.59 24.99 8.22
C GLU A 12 22.98 24.67 6.86
N LEU A 13 23.22 25.54 5.87
CA LEU A 13 22.90 25.26 4.48
C LEU A 13 24.17 24.83 3.75
N HIS A 14 24.15 23.61 3.23
CA HIS A 14 25.20 23.07 2.37
C HIS A 14 24.74 23.10 0.91
N GLU A 15 25.50 23.80 0.06
CA GLU A 15 25.30 23.83 -1.40
C GLU A 15 26.35 22.91 -2.04
N ARG A 16 25.90 21.92 -2.81
CA ARG A 16 26.75 20.88 -3.44
C ARG A 16 26.30 20.62 -4.87
N GLU A 17 27.20 20.07 -5.67
CA GLU A 17 26.86 19.57 -7.01
C GLU A 17 25.90 18.39 -6.91
N TRP A 18 24.96 18.28 -7.85
CA TRP A 18 23.99 17.18 -7.89
C TRP A 18 24.65 15.88 -8.32
N LYS A 19 24.57 14.84 -7.49
CA LYS A 19 25.19 13.51 -7.71
C LYS A 19 24.16 12.39 -7.92
N GLY A 20 22.95 12.73 -8.36
CA GLY A 20 21.81 11.80 -8.36
C GLY A 20 21.11 11.75 -6.99
N PHE A 21 20.00 11.01 -6.91
CA PHE A 21 19.16 10.96 -5.70
C PHE A 21 19.90 10.31 -4.53
N ASP A 22 20.41 9.11 -4.74
CA ASP A 22 21.19 8.37 -3.75
C ASP A 22 22.50 9.06 -3.36
N GLY A 23 23.29 9.50 -4.35
CA GLY A 23 24.58 10.16 -4.13
C GLY A 23 24.44 11.46 -3.34
N SER A 24 23.47 12.31 -3.70
CA SER A 24 23.27 13.60 -3.01
C SER A 24 22.68 13.41 -1.62
N ARG A 25 21.78 12.43 -1.43
CA ARG A 25 21.24 12.12 -0.10
C ARG A 25 22.29 11.46 0.81
N SER A 26 23.15 10.60 0.26
CA SER A 26 24.28 10.03 1.01
C SER A 26 25.28 11.11 1.43
N GLU A 27 25.58 12.09 0.57
CA GLU A 27 26.40 13.23 0.95
C GLU A 27 25.75 14.07 2.07
N ALA A 28 24.43 14.24 2.06
CA ALA A 28 23.71 14.91 3.14
C ALA A 28 23.84 14.18 4.49
N ILE A 29 23.85 12.84 4.50
CA ILE A 29 24.11 12.04 5.70
C ILE A 29 25.50 12.36 6.26
N GLU A 30 26.53 12.34 5.42
CA GLU A 30 27.91 12.61 5.87
C GLU A 30 28.09 14.02 6.41
N LEU A 31 27.47 15.02 5.78
CA LEU A 31 27.54 16.41 6.24
C LEU A 31 26.88 16.60 7.61
N ALA A 32 25.80 15.87 7.89
CA ALA A 32 25.06 15.98 9.16
C ALA A 32 25.56 15.03 10.25
N ARG A 33 26.41 14.04 9.92
CA ARG A 33 26.83 12.95 10.81
C ARG A 33 27.40 13.45 12.15
N GLY A 34 28.19 14.52 12.13
CA GLY A 34 28.82 15.09 13.33
C GLY A 34 27.93 16.00 14.17
N SER A 35 26.71 16.29 13.71
CA SER A 35 25.87 17.36 14.27
C SER A 35 24.77 16.86 15.23
N ALA A 36 24.53 15.55 15.30
CA ALA A 36 23.49 14.94 16.13
C ALA A 36 23.76 13.46 16.40
N ASP A 37 23.04 12.86 17.35
CA ASP A 37 23.06 11.41 17.61
C ASP A 37 22.21 10.62 16.59
N TYR A 38 21.18 11.27 16.03
CA TYR A 38 20.27 10.70 15.04
C TYR A 38 19.95 11.73 13.94
N LEU A 39 19.71 11.24 12.73
CA LEU A 39 19.28 12.01 11.57
C LEU A 39 17.86 11.63 11.18
N LEU A 40 16.97 12.63 11.11
CA LEU A 40 15.61 12.51 10.59
C LEU A 40 15.57 13.02 9.15
N PHE A 41 15.01 12.24 8.24
CA PHE A 41 14.85 12.62 6.83
C PHE A 41 13.37 12.93 6.53
N ILE A 42 13.16 14.09 5.92
CA ILE A 42 11.85 14.55 5.46
C ILE A 42 12.01 15.31 4.14
N ASP A 43 11.08 15.10 3.22
CA ASP A 43 11.08 15.79 1.94
C ASP A 43 10.54 17.21 2.13
N ALA A 44 11.01 18.16 1.30
CA ALA A 44 10.65 19.57 1.45
C ALA A 44 9.16 19.88 1.15
N ASP A 45 8.43 18.91 0.58
CA ASP A 45 7.01 18.93 0.28
C ASP A 45 6.19 17.93 1.12
N ASP A 46 6.78 17.40 2.19
CA ASP A 46 6.11 16.58 3.21
C ASP A 46 5.91 17.37 4.51
N GLU A 47 4.96 16.92 5.35
CA GLU A 47 4.73 17.49 6.68
C GLU A 47 4.90 16.45 7.79
N MET A 48 5.64 16.77 8.86
CA MET A 48 5.68 15.94 10.06
C MET A 48 4.48 16.23 10.95
N ARG A 49 3.66 15.20 11.23
CA ARG A 49 2.49 15.26 12.11
C ARG A 49 2.71 14.44 13.37
N ILE A 50 2.40 15.02 14.52
CA ILE A 50 2.53 14.36 15.83
C ILE A 50 1.18 14.17 16.50
N ARG A 51 1.00 13.07 17.23
CA ARG A 51 -0.19 12.85 18.06
C ARG A 51 -0.22 13.86 19.22
N PRO A 52 -1.41 14.30 19.67
CA PRO A 52 -1.53 15.10 20.88
C PRO A 52 -0.82 14.45 22.07
N GLY A 53 -0.02 15.23 22.81
CA GLY A 53 0.76 14.73 23.94
C GLY A 53 2.04 13.97 23.58
N PHE A 54 2.42 13.90 22.30
CA PHE A 54 3.67 13.25 21.89
C PHE A 54 4.88 13.84 22.63
N ARG A 55 5.74 12.93 23.08
CA ARG A 55 7.06 13.21 23.63
C ARG A 55 8.03 12.25 22.94
N MET A 56 9.15 12.78 22.48
CA MET A 56 10.18 11.96 21.87
C MET A 56 10.63 10.92 22.90
N PRO A 57 10.53 9.61 22.59
CA PRO A 57 11.05 8.59 23.49
C PRO A 57 12.57 8.62 23.50
N GLU A 58 13.17 7.96 24.50
CA GLU A 58 14.60 7.65 24.44
C GLU A 58 14.87 6.73 23.24
N LEU A 59 15.77 7.17 22.35
CA LEU A 59 16.13 6.43 21.15
C LEU A 59 17.29 5.49 21.45
N THR A 60 17.00 4.20 21.53
CA THR A 60 17.95 3.14 21.89
C THR A 60 18.37 2.26 20.72
N LEU A 61 17.63 2.28 19.61
CA LEU A 61 17.88 1.44 18.42
C LEU A 61 18.71 2.19 17.39
N ASP A 62 19.23 1.49 16.38
CA ASP A 62 20.06 2.10 15.35
C ASP A 62 19.23 2.80 14.27
N ALA A 63 18.00 2.36 14.04
CA ALA A 63 17.08 2.98 13.11
C ALA A 63 15.62 2.80 13.49
N TYR A 64 14.79 3.75 13.04
CA TYR A 64 13.36 3.75 13.24
C TYR A 64 12.61 3.99 11.93
N ASN A 65 11.64 3.11 11.68
CA ASN A 65 10.62 3.30 10.67
C ASN A 65 9.60 4.33 11.14
N ILE A 66 9.22 5.25 10.25
CA ILE A 66 8.17 6.25 10.47
C ILE A 66 7.07 6.00 9.44
N ALA A 67 5.81 6.07 9.87
CA ALA A 67 4.67 5.95 8.99
C ALA A 67 4.63 7.13 8.01
N LEU A 68 4.50 6.83 6.71
CA LEU A 68 4.21 7.78 5.65
C LEU A 68 2.75 7.62 5.24
N HIS A 69 1.99 8.69 5.38
CA HIS A 69 0.57 8.76 5.06
C HIS A 69 0.40 9.46 3.71
N ASP A 70 -0.08 8.72 2.71
CA ASP A 70 -0.43 9.23 1.39
C ASP A 70 -1.92 8.92 1.13
N GLY A 71 -2.77 9.90 1.43
CA GLY A 71 -4.21 9.72 1.43
C GLY A 71 -4.66 8.53 2.31
N PRO A 72 -5.36 7.52 1.76
CA PRO A 72 -5.78 6.33 2.52
C PRO A 72 -4.67 5.28 2.68
N VAL A 73 -3.51 5.46 2.04
CA VAL A 73 -2.41 4.49 2.05
C VAL A 73 -1.43 4.88 3.15
N VAL A 74 -1.09 3.91 3.98
CA VAL A 74 0.00 4.03 4.96
C VAL A 74 1.08 3.02 4.59
N HIS A 75 2.31 3.49 4.46
CA HIS A 75 3.49 2.63 4.37
C HIS A 75 4.54 3.10 5.35
N TRP A 76 5.53 2.27 5.62
CA TRP A 76 6.59 2.60 6.58
C TRP A 76 7.92 2.72 5.86
N ARG A 77 8.67 3.77 6.19
CA ARG A 77 10.03 3.97 5.69
C ARG A 77 10.98 4.21 6.85
N MET A 78 12.19 3.66 6.76
CA MET A 78 13.28 4.07 7.63
C MET A 78 13.58 5.54 7.33
N ALA A 79 13.34 6.40 8.32
CA ALA A 79 13.50 7.85 8.18
C ALA A 79 14.23 8.48 9.36
N LEU A 80 14.55 7.70 10.39
CA LEU A 80 15.34 8.16 11.53
C LEU A 80 16.45 7.15 11.80
N VAL A 81 17.71 7.58 11.69
CA VAL A 81 18.87 6.67 11.80
C VAL A 81 19.96 7.25 12.68
N ALA A 82 20.66 6.40 13.42
CA ALA A 82 21.72 6.82 14.32
C ALA A 82 23.00 7.19 13.56
N THR A 83 23.64 8.31 13.92
CA THR A 83 24.86 8.79 13.24
C THR A 83 26.09 7.91 13.49
N ARG A 84 26.05 7.03 14.50
CA ARG A 84 27.13 6.08 14.84
C ARG A 84 27.38 4.98 13.80
N LEU A 85 26.44 4.76 12.86
CA LEU A 85 26.58 3.74 11.81
C LEU A 85 26.72 4.37 10.42
N PRO A 86 27.44 3.73 9.48
CA PRO A 86 27.70 4.27 8.15
C PRO A 86 26.49 4.08 7.21
N TRP A 87 25.40 4.80 7.48
CA TRP A 87 24.23 4.83 6.61
C TRP A 87 24.53 5.50 5.27
N ARG A 88 23.88 5.02 4.21
CA ARG A 88 23.85 5.64 2.89
C ARG A 88 22.47 5.51 2.28
N TYR A 89 22.17 6.32 1.27
CA TYR A 89 21.06 6.05 0.36
C TYR A 89 21.54 5.19 -0.80
N GLU A 90 20.66 4.32 -1.30
CA GLU A 90 20.93 3.44 -2.44
C GLU A 90 19.75 3.46 -3.41
N GLY A 91 20.02 3.68 -4.69
CA GLY A 91 19.03 3.60 -5.77
C GLY A 91 18.97 4.84 -6.64
N VAL A 92 18.93 4.65 -7.97
CA VAL A 92 18.81 5.77 -8.94
C VAL A 92 17.49 6.53 -8.83
N LEU A 93 16.42 5.84 -8.39
CA LEU A 93 15.08 6.33 -8.09
C LEU A 93 14.46 5.44 -7.02
N HIS A 94 13.54 6.01 -6.24
CA HIS A 94 12.95 5.32 -5.08
C HIS A 94 14.02 4.80 -4.11
N GLU A 95 15.02 5.65 -3.89
CA GLU A 95 16.16 5.41 -3.06
C GLU A 95 15.76 5.15 -1.60
N TYR A 96 16.52 4.31 -0.93
CA TYR A 96 16.26 3.90 0.43
C TYR A 96 17.52 4.00 1.27
N ILE A 97 17.37 4.29 2.56
CA ILE A 97 18.49 4.27 3.49
C ILE A 97 18.88 2.81 3.73
N THR A 98 20.18 2.53 3.76
CA THR A 98 20.72 1.20 4.06
C THR A 98 22.05 1.31 4.81
N CYS A 99 22.44 0.24 5.49
CA CYS A 99 23.73 0.09 6.13
C CYS A 99 24.12 -1.40 6.15
N ASP A 100 25.36 -1.69 5.74
CA ASP A 100 25.86 -3.06 5.69
C ASP A 100 26.26 -3.58 7.10
N ALA A 101 26.44 -2.67 8.06
CA ALA A 101 26.71 -3.04 9.45
C ALA A 101 25.44 -3.63 10.08
N PRO A 102 25.55 -4.71 10.89
CA PRO A 102 24.43 -5.21 11.68
C PRO A 102 23.83 -4.09 12.53
N HIS A 103 22.51 -3.97 12.50
CA HIS A 103 21.82 -2.86 13.15
C HIS A 103 20.43 -3.30 13.64
N SER A 104 19.97 -2.63 14.68
CA SER A 104 18.64 -2.79 15.26
C SER A 104 17.65 -1.81 14.63
N THR A 105 16.46 -2.29 14.32
CA THR A 105 15.37 -1.49 13.75
C THR A 105 14.15 -1.54 14.64
N GLY A 106 13.41 -0.44 14.69
CA GLY A 106 12.11 -0.37 15.35
C GLY A 106 11.18 0.59 14.64
N THR A 107 10.08 0.93 15.30
CA THR A 107 9.07 1.86 14.78
C THR A 107 8.94 3.05 15.71
N LEU A 108 8.95 4.27 15.16
CA LEU A 108 8.65 5.47 15.93
C LEU A 108 7.14 5.67 15.97
N GLU A 109 6.54 5.42 17.12
CA GLU A 109 5.11 5.64 17.30
C GLU A 109 4.77 7.07 17.68
N GLY A 110 3.64 7.56 17.17
CA GLY A 110 3.07 8.85 17.56
C GLY A 110 3.60 10.06 16.80
N ALA A 111 4.51 9.84 15.86
CA ALA A 111 4.81 10.76 14.78
C ALA A 111 4.61 10.04 13.45
N HIS A 112 4.15 10.76 12.44
CA HIS A 112 4.05 10.27 11.06
C HIS A 112 4.33 11.41 10.08
N ILE A 113 4.79 11.06 8.90
CA ILE A 113 4.99 12.00 7.81
C ILE A 113 3.74 11.95 6.95
N LEU A 114 3.15 13.11 6.66
CA LEU A 114 2.04 13.28 5.74
C LEU A 114 2.59 13.74 4.39
N THR A 115 2.38 12.94 3.35
CA THR A 115 2.72 13.33 1.99
C THR A 115 1.70 14.34 1.49
N VAL A 116 2.14 15.58 1.32
CA VAL A 116 1.34 16.65 0.72
C VAL A 116 1.57 16.67 -0.80
N GLY A 117 2.81 16.37 -1.21
CA GLY A 117 3.21 16.28 -2.60
C GLY A 117 3.36 17.64 -3.27
N GLY A 118 3.40 17.62 -4.60
CA GLY A 118 3.60 18.83 -5.41
C GLY A 118 5.07 19.13 -5.73
N GLY A 119 5.98 18.19 -5.52
CA GLY A 119 7.39 18.30 -5.90
C GLY A 119 7.62 18.81 -7.33
N ALA A 120 8.78 19.44 -7.54
CA ALA A 120 9.11 20.17 -8.78
C ALA A 120 8.87 19.36 -10.07
N ARG A 121 9.23 18.07 -10.05
CA ARG A 121 9.09 17.15 -11.20
C ARG A 121 7.65 16.94 -11.67
N LEU A 122 6.65 17.18 -10.83
CA LEU A 122 5.24 17.07 -11.20
C LEU A 122 4.71 18.36 -11.87
N ARG A 123 5.28 19.51 -11.53
CA ARG A 123 4.75 20.84 -11.93
C ARG A 123 5.05 21.18 -13.38
N ASP A 124 6.16 20.71 -13.93
CA ASP A 124 6.66 21.22 -15.21
C ASP A 124 6.08 20.48 -16.43
N GLU A 125 5.68 19.21 -16.29
CA GLU A 125 5.46 18.33 -17.46
C GLU A 125 4.23 17.42 -17.37
N GLY A 126 3.50 17.43 -16.25
CA GLY A 126 2.35 16.54 -16.06
C GLY A 126 2.72 15.15 -15.53
N LYS A 127 1.69 14.42 -15.08
CA LYS A 127 1.87 13.15 -14.34
C LYS A 127 2.42 12.03 -15.24
N ARG A 128 1.95 11.93 -16.47
CA ARG A 128 2.31 10.83 -17.38
C ARG A 128 3.76 10.94 -17.83
N GLU A 129 4.18 12.11 -18.30
CA GLU A 129 5.52 12.41 -18.80
C GLU A 129 6.59 12.22 -17.71
N LYS A 130 6.27 12.60 -16.46
CA LYS A 130 7.09 12.28 -15.29
C LYS A 130 7.35 10.77 -15.21
N TYR A 131 6.31 9.94 -15.21
CA TYR A 131 6.47 8.50 -15.03
C TYR A 131 7.09 7.79 -16.22
N LEU A 132 6.90 8.29 -17.45
CA LEU A 132 7.66 7.81 -18.62
C LEU A 132 9.17 8.00 -18.43
N ARG A 133 9.60 9.17 -17.95
CA ARG A 133 11.02 9.42 -17.67
C ARG A 133 11.55 8.57 -16.52
N ASP A 134 10.77 8.43 -15.45
CA ASP A 134 11.14 7.55 -14.33
C ASP A 134 11.33 6.10 -14.84
N ALA A 135 10.45 5.63 -15.74
CA ALA A 135 10.60 4.32 -16.38
C ALA A 135 11.85 4.22 -17.27
N GLU A 136 12.19 5.26 -18.04
CA GLU A 136 13.42 5.28 -18.85
C GLU A 136 14.70 5.24 -17.99
N ILE A 137 14.73 5.97 -16.88
CA ILE A 137 15.86 5.96 -15.93
C ILE A 137 16.05 4.55 -15.36
N LEU A 138 14.97 3.94 -14.88
CA LEU A 138 15.01 2.59 -14.31
C LEU A 138 15.35 1.52 -15.34
N ALA A 139 14.83 1.64 -16.57
CA ALA A 139 15.16 0.73 -17.67
C ALA A 139 16.65 0.80 -18.02
N LYS A 140 17.26 2.00 -18.04
CA LYS A 140 18.72 2.16 -18.24
C LYS A 140 19.52 1.55 -17.08
N ALA A 141 19.10 1.80 -15.83
CA ALA A 141 19.78 1.22 -14.67
C ALA A 141 19.74 -0.31 -14.66
N LEU A 142 18.65 -0.92 -15.11
CA LEU A 142 18.51 -2.37 -15.27
C LEU A 142 19.38 -2.96 -16.41
N VAL A 143 19.96 -2.15 -17.29
CA VAL A 143 20.98 -2.65 -18.24
C VAL A 143 22.27 -2.96 -17.50
N GLU A 144 22.67 -2.09 -16.57
CA GLU A 144 23.89 -2.24 -15.77
C GLU A 144 23.69 -3.21 -14.59
N GLU A 145 22.50 -3.20 -13.98
CA GLU A 145 22.12 -4.04 -12.85
C GLU A 145 20.88 -4.90 -13.16
N PRO A 146 20.98 -5.91 -14.05
CA PRO A 146 19.81 -6.65 -14.57
C PRO A 146 19.04 -7.47 -13.52
N ASP A 147 19.69 -7.78 -12.40
CA ASP A 147 19.13 -8.54 -11.28
C ASP A 147 18.62 -7.63 -10.15
N ASN A 148 18.66 -6.30 -10.31
CA ASN A 148 18.14 -5.37 -9.32
C ASN A 148 16.60 -5.42 -9.27
N ALA A 149 16.09 -6.25 -8.37
CA ALA A 149 14.66 -6.49 -8.22
C ALA A 149 13.90 -5.22 -7.81
N ARG A 150 14.52 -4.31 -7.04
CA ARG A 150 13.87 -3.05 -6.68
C ARG A 150 13.65 -2.17 -7.90
N TYR A 151 14.66 -2.04 -8.77
CA TYR A 151 14.50 -1.29 -10.02
C TYR A 151 13.45 -1.91 -10.94
N ALA A 152 13.38 -3.24 -11.05
CA ALA A 152 12.35 -3.92 -11.83
C ALA A 152 10.93 -3.67 -11.28
N PHE A 153 10.77 -3.63 -9.95
CA PHE A 153 9.50 -3.31 -9.31
C PHE A 153 9.05 -1.88 -9.61
N TYR A 154 9.93 -0.89 -9.41
CA TYR A 154 9.58 0.50 -9.67
C TYR A 154 9.48 0.82 -11.17
N LEU A 155 10.17 0.09 -12.05
CA LEU A 155 9.95 0.19 -13.50
C LEU A 155 8.51 -0.18 -13.85
N ALA A 156 8.00 -1.27 -13.26
CA ALA A 156 6.62 -1.69 -13.45
C ALA A 156 5.61 -0.69 -12.87
N GLN A 157 5.91 -0.08 -11.71
CA GLN A 157 5.10 1.01 -11.15
C GLN A 157 5.07 2.23 -12.07
N SER A 158 6.23 2.67 -12.57
CA SER A 158 6.33 3.80 -13.48
C SER A 158 5.54 3.57 -14.76
N TRP A 159 5.59 2.38 -15.36
CA TRP A 159 4.74 2.07 -16.51
C TRP A 159 3.24 2.07 -16.18
N ARG A 160 2.86 1.53 -15.02
CA ARG A 160 1.46 1.55 -14.57
C ARG A 160 0.95 2.98 -14.42
N ASP A 161 1.74 3.83 -13.76
CA ASP A 161 1.37 5.20 -13.43
C ASP A 161 1.49 6.14 -14.64
N ALA A 162 2.22 5.73 -15.68
CA ALA A 162 2.24 6.33 -17.02
C ALA A 162 1.11 5.84 -17.95
N GLU A 163 0.19 5.02 -17.44
CA GLU A 163 -0.93 4.43 -18.19
C GLU A 163 -0.49 3.52 -19.36
N GLU A 164 0.58 2.75 -19.17
CA GLU A 164 1.12 1.76 -20.13
C GLU A 164 0.89 0.31 -19.61
N PRO A 165 -0.37 -0.19 -19.59
CA PRO A 165 -0.74 -1.38 -18.83
C PRO A 165 -0.06 -2.67 -19.33
N GLU A 166 0.19 -2.83 -20.63
CA GLU A 166 0.89 -4.01 -21.16
C GLU A 166 2.36 -4.03 -20.74
N LYS A 167 3.05 -2.88 -20.78
CA LYS A 167 4.45 -2.77 -20.33
C LYS A 167 4.54 -3.01 -18.83
N ALA A 168 3.62 -2.43 -18.06
CA ALA A 168 3.54 -2.62 -16.62
C ALA A 168 3.31 -4.09 -16.26
N LEU A 169 2.37 -4.76 -16.93
CA LEU A 169 2.08 -6.18 -16.71
C LEU A 169 3.32 -7.05 -16.95
N ALA A 170 4.00 -6.87 -18.10
CA ALA A 170 5.21 -7.62 -18.42
C ALA A 170 6.34 -7.37 -17.41
N ALA A 171 6.51 -6.12 -16.97
CA ALA A 171 7.52 -5.76 -15.97
C ALA A 171 7.21 -6.34 -14.58
N TYR A 172 5.94 -6.34 -14.14
CA TYR A 172 5.54 -6.99 -12.89
C TYR A 172 5.67 -8.50 -12.96
N ASP A 173 5.29 -9.14 -14.07
CA ASP A 173 5.46 -10.58 -14.26
C ASP A 173 6.96 -10.94 -14.17
N ARG A 174 7.86 -10.15 -14.78
CA ARG A 174 9.31 -10.32 -14.59
C ARG A 174 9.72 -10.15 -13.13
N ARG A 175 9.28 -9.07 -12.46
CA ARG A 175 9.64 -8.80 -11.06
C ARG A 175 9.18 -9.90 -10.11
N ALA A 176 8.02 -10.50 -10.37
CA ALA A 176 7.48 -11.57 -9.54
C ALA A 176 8.37 -12.82 -9.50
N GLU A 177 9.17 -13.05 -10.55
CA GLU A 177 10.09 -14.19 -10.66
C GLU A 177 11.51 -13.89 -10.14
N MET A 178 11.81 -12.63 -9.82
CA MET A 178 13.11 -12.23 -9.28
C MET A 178 13.20 -12.52 -7.78
N ALA A 179 14.39 -12.91 -7.32
CA ALA A 179 14.72 -12.97 -5.90
C ALA A 179 14.75 -11.55 -5.29
N GLY A 180 14.49 -11.44 -3.98
CA GLY A 180 14.52 -10.16 -3.27
C GLY A 180 13.43 -10.07 -2.21
N TRP A 181 13.06 -8.84 -1.85
CA TRP A 181 12.09 -8.60 -0.80
C TRP A 181 10.71 -9.18 -1.16
N VAL A 182 10.22 -10.06 -0.30
CA VAL A 182 9.01 -10.85 -0.50
C VAL A 182 7.72 -10.02 -0.57
N GLU A 183 7.67 -8.85 0.07
CA GLU A 183 6.50 -7.96 -0.01
C GLU A 183 6.39 -7.27 -1.38
N GLU A 184 7.51 -6.82 -1.96
CA GLU A 184 7.53 -6.32 -3.33
C GLU A 184 7.14 -7.42 -4.33
N THR A 185 7.57 -8.66 -4.10
CA THR A 185 7.18 -9.80 -4.94
C THR A 185 5.66 -10.04 -4.87
N TYR A 186 5.06 -9.97 -3.68
CA TYR A 186 3.60 -10.03 -3.51
C TYR A 186 2.90 -8.89 -4.25
N CYS A 187 3.33 -7.64 -4.04
CA CYS A 187 2.75 -6.47 -4.69
C CYS A 187 2.87 -6.57 -6.22
N ALA A 188 3.98 -7.08 -6.75
CA ALA A 188 4.15 -7.31 -8.18
C ALA A 188 3.09 -8.28 -8.73
N ARG A 189 2.89 -9.43 -8.06
CA ARG A 189 1.84 -10.39 -8.46
C ARG A 189 0.44 -9.81 -8.37
N LEU A 190 0.13 -9.07 -7.30
CA LEU A 190 -1.17 -8.42 -7.11
C LEU A 190 -1.45 -7.38 -8.21
N TYR A 191 -0.48 -6.51 -8.49
CA TYR A 191 -0.65 -5.47 -9.51
C TYR A 191 -0.69 -6.03 -10.92
N ALA A 192 0.07 -7.10 -11.21
CA ALA A 192 -0.08 -7.87 -12.44
C ALA A 192 -1.49 -8.45 -12.60
N ALA A 193 -2.06 -9.04 -11.54
CA ALA A 193 -3.43 -9.56 -11.57
C ALA A 193 -4.47 -8.46 -11.84
N ARG A 194 -4.34 -7.29 -11.21
CA ARG A 194 -5.22 -6.14 -11.43
C ARG A 194 -5.10 -5.57 -12.85
N LEU A 195 -3.88 -5.46 -13.37
CA LEU A 195 -3.63 -5.05 -14.76
C LEU A 195 -4.20 -6.06 -15.75
N ALA A 196 -4.12 -7.36 -15.47
CA ALA A 196 -4.74 -8.38 -16.29
C ALA A 196 -6.27 -8.21 -16.35
N VAL A 197 -6.92 -7.81 -15.25
CA VAL A 197 -8.35 -7.44 -15.25
C VAL A 197 -8.62 -6.23 -16.15
N GLN A 198 -7.81 -5.16 -16.03
CA GLN A 198 -7.92 -3.97 -16.88
C GLN A 198 -7.77 -4.31 -18.37
N LEU A 199 -6.84 -5.19 -18.70
CA LEU A 199 -6.57 -5.70 -20.04
C LEU A 199 -7.58 -6.77 -20.51
N LYS A 200 -8.61 -7.06 -19.70
CA LYS A 200 -9.67 -8.04 -20.01
C LYS A 200 -9.12 -9.42 -20.40
N ARG A 201 -8.08 -9.87 -19.69
CA ARG A 201 -7.53 -11.21 -19.86
C ARG A 201 -8.60 -12.29 -19.56
N PRO A 202 -8.49 -13.50 -20.14
CA PRO A 202 -9.48 -14.56 -19.93
C PRO A 202 -9.66 -14.91 -18.46
N ALA A 203 -10.89 -15.25 -18.04
CA ALA A 203 -11.24 -15.49 -16.64
C ALA A 203 -10.35 -16.54 -15.94
N GLY A 204 -9.94 -17.60 -16.66
CA GLY A 204 -9.02 -18.61 -16.13
C GLY A 204 -7.65 -18.04 -15.74
N GLU A 205 -7.12 -17.12 -16.55
CA GLU A 205 -5.86 -16.42 -16.27
C GLU A 205 -6.02 -15.47 -15.07
N LEU A 206 -7.14 -14.73 -15.00
CA LEU A 206 -7.39 -13.81 -13.88
C LEU A 206 -7.42 -14.54 -12.53
N ILE A 207 -8.11 -15.68 -12.48
CA ILE A 207 -8.22 -16.50 -11.27
C ILE A 207 -6.84 -17.05 -10.87
N ASP A 208 -6.09 -17.63 -11.81
CA ASP A 208 -4.75 -18.15 -11.54
C ASP A 208 -3.80 -17.05 -11.03
N ARG A 209 -3.83 -15.86 -11.64
CA ARG A 209 -3.00 -14.72 -11.20
C ARG A 209 -3.31 -14.30 -9.75
N TYR A 210 -4.57 -14.18 -9.37
CA TYR A 210 -4.93 -13.85 -7.99
C TYR A 210 -4.59 -14.97 -7.01
N LEU A 211 -4.78 -16.23 -7.40
CA LEU A 211 -4.41 -17.37 -6.56
C LEU A 211 -2.90 -17.41 -6.32
N ARG A 212 -2.06 -17.24 -7.36
CA ARG A 212 -0.60 -17.16 -7.19
C ARG A 212 -0.16 -15.98 -6.33
N ALA A 213 -0.81 -14.82 -6.46
CA ALA A 213 -0.55 -13.69 -5.58
C ALA A 213 -0.85 -14.07 -4.11
N TYR A 214 -2.03 -14.66 -3.85
CA TYR A 214 -2.43 -15.10 -2.51
C TYR A 214 -1.53 -16.21 -1.95
N GLU A 215 -1.18 -17.21 -2.74
CA GLU A 215 -0.26 -18.31 -2.36
C GLU A 215 1.12 -17.78 -1.95
N SER A 216 1.61 -16.74 -2.60
CA SER A 216 2.91 -16.13 -2.25
C SER A 216 2.90 -15.38 -0.93
N ARG A 217 1.73 -14.95 -0.44
CA ARG A 217 1.60 -14.27 0.85
C ARG A 217 0.18 -14.41 1.43
N PRO A 218 -0.16 -15.58 2.03
CA PRO A 218 -1.53 -15.86 2.49
C PRO A 218 -2.02 -15.00 3.67
N SER A 219 -1.13 -14.22 4.27
CA SER A 219 -1.43 -13.22 5.31
C SER A 219 -2.02 -11.92 4.75
N ARG A 220 -2.00 -11.71 3.43
CA ARG A 220 -2.49 -10.49 2.76
C ARG A 220 -3.85 -10.71 2.10
N ILE A 221 -4.80 -9.82 2.39
CA ILE A 221 -6.20 -9.96 1.96
C ILE A 221 -6.40 -9.56 0.50
N GLU A 222 -5.63 -8.59 0.00
CA GLU A 222 -5.93 -7.86 -1.22
C GLU A 222 -6.19 -8.77 -2.42
N ALA A 223 -5.32 -9.76 -2.65
CA ALA A 223 -5.45 -10.72 -3.76
C ALA A 223 -6.71 -11.60 -3.64
N ILE A 224 -6.98 -12.17 -2.46
CA ILE A 224 -8.12 -13.07 -2.26
C ILE A 224 -9.45 -12.29 -2.19
N GLY A 225 -9.42 -11.07 -1.68
CA GLY A 225 -10.52 -10.13 -1.70
C GLY A 225 -10.87 -9.67 -3.12
N ASP A 226 -9.87 -9.27 -3.92
CA ASP A 226 -10.08 -8.91 -5.32
C ASP A 226 -10.62 -10.10 -6.14
N LEU A 227 -10.18 -11.32 -5.85
CA LEU A 227 -10.73 -12.54 -6.45
C LEU A 227 -12.19 -12.80 -6.04
N ALA A 228 -12.54 -12.58 -4.78
CA ALA A 228 -13.93 -12.66 -4.32
C ALA A 228 -14.82 -11.67 -5.07
N ARG A 229 -14.35 -10.42 -5.21
CA ARG A 229 -15.01 -9.37 -5.98
C ARG A 229 -15.14 -9.74 -7.46
N LEU A 230 -14.09 -10.29 -8.08
CA LEU A 230 -14.13 -10.76 -9.47
C LEU A 230 -15.25 -11.81 -9.66
N CYS A 231 -15.27 -12.83 -8.79
CA CYS A 231 -16.30 -13.87 -8.82
C CYS A 231 -17.72 -13.28 -8.62
N ARG A 232 -17.88 -12.29 -7.73
CA ARG A 232 -19.15 -11.59 -7.54
C ARG A 232 -19.61 -10.88 -8.81
N LEU A 233 -18.73 -10.13 -9.47
CA LEU A 233 -19.07 -9.40 -10.70
C LEU A 233 -19.44 -10.32 -11.86
N GLU A 234 -18.94 -11.57 -11.85
CA GLU A 234 -19.30 -12.62 -12.80
C GLU A 234 -20.54 -13.44 -12.38
N GLY A 235 -21.17 -13.15 -11.23
CA GLY A 235 -22.31 -13.91 -10.71
C GLY A 235 -21.95 -15.31 -10.20
N ARG A 236 -20.67 -15.60 -9.94
CA ARG A 236 -20.18 -16.88 -9.41
C ARG A 236 -20.29 -16.91 -7.89
N TRP A 237 -21.52 -16.79 -7.39
CA TRP A 237 -21.82 -16.56 -5.97
C TRP A 237 -21.19 -17.56 -5.00
N PRO A 238 -21.20 -18.88 -5.23
CA PRO A 238 -20.55 -19.82 -4.31
C PRO A 238 -19.04 -19.59 -4.17
N LEU A 239 -18.36 -19.19 -5.26
CA LEU A 239 -16.92 -18.88 -5.22
C LEU A 239 -16.65 -17.51 -4.63
N ALA A 240 -17.49 -16.52 -4.93
CA ALA A 240 -17.42 -15.20 -4.28
C ALA A 240 -17.52 -15.37 -2.75
N HIS A 241 -18.47 -16.17 -2.28
CA HIS A 241 -18.64 -16.46 -0.86
C HIS A 241 -17.42 -17.20 -0.28
N LEU A 242 -16.93 -18.25 -0.95
CA LEU A 242 -15.77 -19.02 -0.50
C LEU A 242 -14.54 -18.12 -0.29
N PHE A 243 -14.21 -17.30 -1.28
CA PHE A 243 -13.05 -16.42 -1.22
C PHE A 243 -13.25 -15.25 -0.25
N ALA A 244 -14.44 -14.65 -0.20
CA ALA A 244 -14.76 -13.58 0.75
C ALA A 244 -14.71 -14.07 2.21
N ALA A 245 -15.20 -15.29 2.48
CA ALA A 245 -15.12 -15.89 3.81
C ALA A 245 -13.68 -16.10 4.25
N ARG A 246 -12.82 -16.55 3.32
CA ARG A 246 -11.38 -16.64 3.59
C ARG A 246 -10.77 -15.26 3.84
N ALA A 247 -11.07 -14.28 2.98
CA ALA A 247 -10.60 -12.90 3.10
C ALA A 247 -10.95 -12.29 4.47
N ALA A 248 -12.22 -12.38 4.88
CA ALA A 248 -12.71 -11.80 6.14
C ALA A 248 -12.13 -12.46 7.40
N GLY A 249 -11.58 -13.68 7.29
CA GLY A 249 -10.94 -14.39 8.39
C GLY A 249 -9.44 -14.12 8.55
N ILE A 250 -8.82 -13.36 7.65
CA ILE A 250 -7.37 -13.08 7.71
C ILE A 250 -7.13 -11.89 8.67
N PRO A 251 -6.26 -12.04 9.70
CA PRO A 251 -5.91 -10.94 10.59
C PRO A 251 -5.09 -9.86 9.87
N ARG A 252 -4.94 -8.70 10.51
CA ARG A 252 -4.05 -7.65 10.01
C ARG A 252 -2.60 -8.17 9.90
N PRO A 253 -1.91 -7.98 8.76
CA PRO A 253 -0.53 -8.42 8.59
C PRO A 253 0.45 -7.49 9.32
N GLU A 254 1.65 -7.99 9.58
CA GLU A 254 2.81 -7.22 10.04
C GLU A 254 3.56 -6.55 8.88
N ASP A 255 3.18 -6.85 7.64
CA ASP A 255 3.67 -6.23 6.41
C ASP A 255 3.64 -4.69 6.48
N ILE A 256 4.62 -4.08 5.82
CA ILE A 256 4.80 -2.63 5.81
C ILE A 256 4.59 -2.01 4.43
N LEU A 257 4.64 -2.81 3.35
CA LEU A 257 4.53 -2.31 1.98
C LEU A 257 3.09 -2.35 1.46
N PHE A 258 2.53 -1.14 1.26
CA PHE A 258 1.26 -0.89 0.58
C PHE A 258 0.09 -1.78 1.05
N VAL A 259 -0.05 -1.96 2.36
CA VAL A 259 -1.18 -2.70 2.93
C VAL A 259 -2.46 -1.88 2.76
N GLU A 260 -3.44 -2.43 2.05
CA GLU A 260 -4.73 -1.76 1.83
C GLU A 260 -5.68 -1.98 3.01
N MET A 261 -5.55 -1.15 4.05
CA MET A 261 -6.30 -1.31 5.30
C MET A 261 -7.83 -1.42 5.12
N SER A 262 -8.40 -0.80 4.08
CA SER A 262 -9.82 -0.94 3.74
C SER A 262 -10.30 -2.39 3.60
N TRP A 263 -9.42 -3.30 3.15
CA TRP A 263 -9.73 -4.73 3.08
C TRP A 263 -9.93 -5.38 4.44
N HIS A 264 -9.09 -5.00 5.42
CA HIS A 264 -9.19 -5.47 6.80
C HIS A 264 -10.33 -4.78 7.58
N GLU A 265 -10.61 -3.52 7.25
CA GLU A 265 -11.54 -2.71 8.01
C GLU A 265 -13.00 -2.93 7.64
N TRP A 266 -13.31 -3.16 6.35
CA TRP A 266 -14.71 -3.32 5.93
C TRP A 266 -14.92 -4.10 4.62
N ARG A 267 -14.06 -3.97 3.61
CA ARG A 267 -14.35 -4.50 2.26
C ARG A 267 -14.49 -6.02 2.22
N ALA A 268 -13.65 -6.76 2.94
CA ALA A 268 -13.76 -8.22 2.96
C ALA A 268 -15.09 -8.70 3.57
N LEU A 269 -15.56 -8.04 4.63
CA LEU A 269 -16.82 -8.36 5.28
C LEU A 269 -18.02 -7.95 4.41
N ASP A 270 -17.93 -6.84 3.67
CA ASP A 270 -18.95 -6.42 2.70
C ASP A 270 -19.08 -7.39 1.52
N GLU A 271 -17.95 -7.83 0.93
CA GLU A 271 -17.96 -8.87 -0.10
C GLU A 271 -18.60 -10.17 0.42
N LEU A 272 -18.33 -10.54 1.66
CA LEU A 272 -18.94 -11.71 2.30
C LEU A 272 -20.45 -11.52 2.55
N ALA A 273 -20.87 -10.33 2.99
CA ALA A 273 -22.28 -10.01 3.23
C ALA A 273 -23.11 -10.11 1.95
N VAL A 274 -22.60 -9.55 0.84
CA VAL A 274 -23.24 -9.61 -0.47
C VAL A 274 -23.29 -11.05 -0.97
N ALA A 275 -22.18 -11.78 -0.91
CA ALA A 275 -22.14 -13.16 -1.39
C ALA A 275 -23.07 -14.08 -0.57
N SER A 276 -23.18 -13.88 0.74
CA SER A 276 -24.09 -14.62 1.63
C SER A 276 -25.56 -14.47 1.19
N TYR A 277 -25.97 -13.24 0.83
CA TYR A 277 -27.33 -12.99 0.33
C TYR A 277 -27.63 -13.82 -0.92
N TRP A 278 -26.71 -13.83 -1.89
CA TRP A 278 -26.93 -14.48 -3.18
C TRP A 278 -26.86 -16.00 -3.14
N ILE A 279 -26.24 -16.59 -2.11
CA ILE A 279 -26.30 -18.04 -1.87
C ILE A 279 -27.50 -18.45 -0.99
N GLY A 280 -28.33 -17.50 -0.56
CA GLY A 280 -29.53 -17.73 0.24
C GLY A 280 -29.32 -17.71 1.75
N ASP A 281 -28.12 -17.39 2.24
CA ASP A 281 -27.84 -17.20 3.66
C ASP A 281 -28.16 -15.75 4.09
N TYR A 282 -29.45 -15.45 4.12
CA TYR A 282 -29.96 -14.12 4.44
C TYR A 282 -29.68 -13.73 5.90
N GLU A 283 -29.63 -14.71 6.81
CA GLU A 283 -29.32 -14.49 8.22
C GLU A 283 -27.88 -13.99 8.39
N LYS A 284 -26.92 -14.63 7.74
CA LYS A 284 -25.52 -14.16 7.72
C LYS A 284 -25.35 -12.85 7.00
N SER A 285 -26.03 -12.66 5.86
CA SER A 285 -26.01 -11.37 5.17
C SER A 285 -26.47 -10.22 6.08
N ARG A 286 -27.58 -10.41 6.81
CA ARG A 286 -28.09 -9.46 7.81
C ARG A 286 -27.06 -9.20 8.91
N GLU A 287 -26.52 -10.24 9.53
CA GLU A 287 -25.51 -10.15 10.59
C GLU A 287 -24.30 -9.31 10.15
N TYR A 288 -23.75 -9.61 8.97
CA TYR A 288 -22.57 -8.92 8.45
C TYR A 288 -22.87 -7.46 8.08
N CYS A 289 -24.02 -7.16 7.47
CA CYS A 289 -24.41 -5.78 7.17
C CYS A 289 -24.60 -4.95 8.45
N THR A 290 -25.23 -5.52 9.49
CA THR A 290 -25.37 -4.85 10.80
C THR A 290 -24.00 -4.55 11.40
N ARG A 291 -23.10 -5.54 11.44
CA ARG A 291 -21.72 -5.37 11.95
C ARG A 291 -20.95 -4.26 11.21
N LEU A 292 -21.12 -4.16 9.89
CA LEU A 292 -20.50 -3.12 9.07
C LEU A 292 -21.01 -1.72 9.43
N LEU A 293 -22.32 -1.55 9.58
CA LEU A 293 -22.93 -0.26 9.91
C LEU A 293 -22.59 0.21 11.34
N ASP A 294 -22.52 -0.73 12.28
CA ASP A 294 -22.20 -0.46 13.69
C ASP A 294 -20.69 -0.23 13.91
N GLY A 295 -19.83 -0.81 13.08
CA GLY A 295 -18.37 -0.81 13.28
C GLY A 295 -17.66 0.53 13.04
N GLY A 296 -18.34 1.52 12.46
CA GLY A 296 -17.80 2.89 12.26
C GLY A 296 -16.61 3.01 11.29
N LYS A 297 -16.24 1.93 10.59
CA LYS A 297 -15.11 1.90 9.63
C LYS A 297 -15.53 2.01 8.17
N VAL A 298 -16.83 1.86 7.88
CA VAL A 298 -17.39 2.00 6.54
C VAL A 298 -17.36 3.48 6.13
N PRO A 299 -16.81 3.83 4.96
CA PRO A 299 -16.86 5.18 4.41
C PRO A 299 -18.30 5.68 4.22
N GLU A 300 -18.54 6.97 4.45
CA GLU A 300 -19.90 7.55 4.40
C GLU A 300 -20.64 7.24 3.09
N GLY A 301 -19.96 7.34 1.94
CA GLY A 301 -20.53 7.05 0.63
C GLY A 301 -21.00 5.60 0.42
N GLU A 302 -20.56 4.67 1.25
CA GLU A 302 -20.93 3.24 1.18
C GLU A 302 -22.04 2.87 2.16
N ARG A 303 -22.29 3.68 3.20
CA ARG A 303 -23.25 3.36 4.27
C ARG A 303 -24.68 3.14 3.75
N ALA A 304 -25.14 4.00 2.85
CA ALA A 304 -26.49 3.89 2.26
C ALA A 304 -26.67 2.59 1.45
N ARG A 305 -25.65 2.18 0.69
CA ARG A 305 -25.67 0.92 -0.06
C ARG A 305 -25.73 -0.29 0.88
N ILE A 306 -24.95 -0.27 1.96
CA ILE A 306 -24.94 -1.37 2.94
C ILE A 306 -26.26 -1.43 3.71
N ALA A 307 -26.87 -0.29 4.04
CA ALA A 307 -28.21 -0.25 4.62
C ALA A 307 -29.27 -0.87 3.70
N ALA A 308 -29.24 -0.58 2.40
CA ALA A 308 -30.13 -1.21 1.44
C ALA A 308 -29.92 -2.74 1.36
N ASN A 309 -28.66 -3.20 1.40
CA ASN A 309 -28.35 -4.64 1.46
C ASN A 309 -28.93 -5.30 2.72
N LEU A 310 -28.86 -4.63 3.87
CA LEU A 310 -29.47 -5.09 5.12
C LEU A 310 -30.99 -5.23 4.98
N GLU A 311 -31.66 -4.22 4.40
CA GLU A 311 -33.11 -4.24 4.16
C GLU A 311 -33.52 -5.39 3.23
N PHE A 312 -32.76 -5.65 2.17
CA PHE A 312 -33.03 -6.79 1.28
C PHE A 312 -32.96 -8.13 2.02
N ALA A 313 -31.95 -8.33 2.86
CA ALA A 313 -31.81 -9.55 3.66
C ALA A 313 -32.97 -9.70 4.67
N GLN A 314 -33.36 -8.61 5.34
CA GLN A 314 -34.49 -8.60 6.27
C GLN A 314 -35.82 -8.91 5.56
N GLY A 315 -36.04 -8.35 4.37
CA GLY A 315 -37.22 -8.64 3.56
C GLY A 315 -37.34 -10.13 3.22
N LYS A 316 -36.23 -10.78 2.83
CA LYS A 316 -36.22 -12.22 2.55
C LYS A 316 -36.56 -13.06 3.78
N LEU A 317 -35.99 -12.73 4.93
CA LEU A 317 -36.27 -13.42 6.20
C LEU A 317 -37.73 -13.26 6.64
N ALA A 318 -38.30 -12.07 6.49
CA ALA A 318 -39.71 -11.81 6.80
C ALA A 318 -40.66 -12.63 5.92
N THR A 319 -40.35 -12.80 4.63
CA THR A 319 -41.16 -13.65 3.72
C THR A 319 -41.01 -15.14 3.96
N ALA A 320 -39.92 -15.57 4.59
CA ALA A 320 -39.64 -16.98 4.89
C ALA A 320 -40.22 -17.45 6.24
N ALA A 321 -40.68 -16.52 7.09
CA ALA A 321 -41.32 -16.86 8.35
C ALA A 321 -42.69 -17.51 8.09
N PRO A 322 -43.00 -18.68 8.68
CA PRO A 322 -44.30 -19.32 8.51
C PRO A 322 -45.41 -18.40 9.05
N VAL A 323 -46.42 -18.12 8.24
CA VAL A 323 -47.66 -17.46 8.68
C VAL A 323 -48.26 -18.34 9.77
N ALA A 324 -48.35 -17.81 10.99
CA ALA A 324 -49.00 -18.51 12.08
C ALA A 324 -50.42 -18.92 11.65
N PRO A 325 -50.84 -20.19 11.82
CA PRO A 325 -52.19 -20.58 11.46
C PRO A 325 -53.18 -19.75 12.29
N THR A 326 -54.10 -19.10 11.59
CA THR A 326 -55.20 -18.34 12.21
C THR A 326 -55.99 -19.28 13.12
N PRO A 327 -56.26 -18.91 14.40
CA PRO A 327 -57.12 -19.73 15.24
C PRO A 327 -58.52 -19.80 14.62
N ALA A 328 -59.08 -21.01 14.54
CA ALA A 328 -60.42 -21.28 14.04
C ALA A 328 -61.52 -20.78 14.99
#